data_AF-A0A821QU80-F1
#
_entry.id   AF-A0A821QU80-F1
#
_cell.length_a   1.000
_cell.length_b   1.000
_cell.length_c   1.000
_cell.angle_alpha   90.00
_cell.angle_beta   90.00
_cell.angle_gamma   90.00
#
_symmetry.space_group_name_H-M   'P 1'
#
loop_
_entity.id
_entity.type
_entity.pdbx_description
1 polymer ?
#
loop_
_entity_poly.entity_id
_entity_poly.type
_entity_poly.pdbx_seq_one_letter_code
_entity_poly.pdbx_strand_id
1 'polypeptide(L)'
;MPNHERWESMFYSFDLGPVHFVSISTEYYYFLEFGLKMLSEQFEWLQRDLSEANKPENRAKRPWLVLFGHRPMYCSNSDDIDCSVEYTRKGLPLFGAFRLEPLLRDFGVDVVIWAHEHSYERTWPLYDLKVYNGSSERPYVNPRAPVHIITGSAGCQEDTDGFKPRPPAWSAFRSSDYGYTRFKAYNHTHVYFEQVDVDEDGRVIDSVWIVKDKHEAYHFDS
;
A
#
# COMPACT_ATOMS: atom_id res chain seq x y z
N MET A 1 -0.60 -4.75 21.06
CA MET A 1 0.24 -4.51 19.88
C MET A 1 1.71 -4.32 20.33
N PRO A 2 2.72 -4.68 19.53
CA PRO A 2 4.13 -4.52 19.90
C PRO A 2 4.46 -3.06 20.25
N ASN A 3 5.25 -2.82 21.32
CA ASN A 3 5.71 -1.48 21.75
C ASN A 3 4.61 -0.45 22.09
N HIS A 4 3.41 -0.90 22.48
CA HIS A 4 2.27 -0.04 22.84
C HIS A 4 2.61 1.09 23.83
N GLU A 5 3.44 0.82 24.85
CA GLU A 5 3.82 1.83 25.86
C GLU A 5 4.59 3.03 25.30
N ARG A 6 5.17 2.92 24.09
CA ARG A 6 6.01 3.98 23.51
C ARG A 6 5.29 4.84 22.47
N TRP A 7 4.34 4.28 21.72
CA TRP A 7 3.70 4.95 20.57
C TRP A 7 2.18 4.93 20.61
N GLU A 8 1.60 4.48 21.73
CA GLU A 8 0.17 4.13 21.84
C GLU A 8 -0.29 3.15 20.74
N SER A 9 0.70 2.53 20.08
CA SER A 9 0.62 1.57 19.01
C SER A 9 0.00 1.99 17.67
N MET A 10 0.02 3.28 17.34
CA MET A 10 -0.51 3.78 16.06
C MET A 10 0.35 3.42 14.82
N PHE A 11 1.60 2.99 15.03
CA PHE A 11 2.45 2.38 14.00
C PHE A 11 3.32 1.29 14.63
N TYR A 12 3.53 0.20 13.88
CA TYR A 12 4.26 -0.99 14.35
C TYR A 12 4.57 -1.91 13.18
N SER A 13 5.44 -2.90 13.40
CA SER A 13 5.73 -3.95 12.44
C SER A 13 5.67 -5.33 13.10
N PHE A 14 5.47 -6.37 12.29
CA PHE A 14 5.50 -7.76 12.74
C PHE A 14 5.84 -8.70 11.59
N ASP A 15 6.35 -9.87 11.95
CA ASP A 15 6.72 -10.91 11.00
C ASP A 15 5.69 -12.05 11.01
N LEU A 16 5.30 -12.52 9.82
CA LEU A 16 4.49 -13.72 9.67
C LEU A 16 4.89 -14.49 8.42
N GLY A 17 5.43 -15.70 8.60
CA GLY A 17 5.92 -16.52 7.49
C GLY A 17 7.02 -15.78 6.70
N PRO A 18 6.92 -15.70 5.36
CA PRO A 18 7.90 -15.02 4.51
C PRO A 18 7.65 -13.50 4.37
N VAL A 19 6.78 -12.92 5.21
CA VAL A 19 6.34 -11.52 5.09
C VAL A 19 6.72 -10.72 6.34
N HIS A 20 7.26 -9.53 6.10
CA HIS A 20 7.38 -8.48 7.09
C HIS A 20 6.28 -7.44 6.84
N PHE A 21 5.41 -7.26 7.83
CA PHE A 21 4.27 -6.35 7.78
C PHE A 21 4.58 -5.07 8.53
N VAL A 22 4.18 -3.94 7.94
CA VAL A 22 4.42 -2.61 8.50
C VAL A 22 3.11 -1.82 8.51
N SER A 23 2.65 -1.43 9.69
CA SER A 23 1.50 -0.55 9.91
C SER A 23 1.97 0.88 10.11
N ILE A 24 1.37 1.84 9.40
CA ILE A 24 1.57 3.27 9.65
C ILE A 24 0.24 3.96 9.97
N SER A 25 0.30 5.06 10.70
CA SER A 25 -0.79 6.01 10.85
C SER A 25 -0.71 7.07 9.76
N THR A 26 -1.71 7.12 8.90
CA THR A 26 -1.84 8.15 7.87
C THR A 26 -2.30 9.47 8.46
N GLU A 27 -2.97 9.48 9.61
CA GLU A 27 -3.52 10.69 10.21
C GLU A 27 -2.44 11.71 10.57
N TYR A 28 -1.21 11.27 10.84
CA TYR A 28 -0.07 12.18 11.07
C TYR A 28 0.34 13.00 9.84
N TYR A 29 -0.13 12.64 8.64
CA TYR A 29 0.06 13.41 7.41
C TYR A 29 -1.07 14.42 7.18
N TYR A 30 -2.28 14.15 7.69
CA TYR A 30 -3.50 14.92 7.40
C TYR A 30 -3.87 15.90 8.52
N PHE A 31 -3.46 15.63 9.77
CA PHE A 31 -3.82 16.43 10.94
C PHE A 31 -2.59 17.09 11.60
N LEU A 32 -1.91 17.94 10.84
CA LEU A 32 -0.65 18.60 11.24
C LEU A 32 -0.84 19.65 12.34
N GLU A 33 -2.07 20.11 12.57
CA GLU A 33 -2.43 21.03 13.65
C GLU A 33 -2.14 20.45 15.04
N PHE A 34 -2.06 19.12 15.16
CA PHE A 34 -1.65 18.45 16.41
C PHE A 34 -0.13 18.30 16.56
N GLY A 35 0.64 18.86 15.61
CA GLY A 35 2.09 18.96 15.66
C GLY A 35 2.84 17.90 14.84
N LEU A 36 4.08 18.22 14.50
CA LEU A 36 4.93 17.41 13.60
C LEU A 36 5.69 16.28 14.30
N LYS A 37 5.66 16.23 15.64
CA LYS A 37 6.45 15.27 16.42
C LYS A 37 6.09 13.83 16.05
N MET A 38 4.79 13.50 16.01
CA MET A 38 4.33 12.14 15.71
C MET A 38 4.67 11.73 14.27
N LEU A 39 4.55 12.64 13.31
CA LEU A 39 4.96 12.41 11.93
C LEU A 39 6.46 12.12 11.82
N SER A 40 7.29 12.94 12.49
CA SER A 40 8.74 12.76 12.49
C SER A 40 9.15 11.43 13.13
N GLU A 41 8.58 11.12 14.29
CA GLU A 41 8.87 9.88 15.03
C GLU A 41 8.47 8.64 14.23
N GLN A 42 7.30 8.65 13.60
CA GLN A 42 6.85 7.58 12.72
C GLN A 42 7.77 7.42 11.51
N PHE A 43 8.12 8.52 10.84
CA PHE A 43 8.93 8.45 9.62
C PHE A 43 10.35 7.95 9.90
N GLU A 44 10.98 8.43 10.98
CA GLU A 44 12.29 7.92 11.41
C GLU A 44 12.23 6.46 11.88
N TRP A 45 11.15 6.07 12.57
CA TRP A 45 10.94 4.67 12.95
C TRP A 45 10.80 3.79 11.72
N LEU A 46 9.99 4.20 10.73
CA LEU A 46 9.75 3.48 9.50
C LEU A 46 11.06 3.29 8.71
N GLN A 47 11.90 4.32 8.63
CA GLN A 47 13.24 4.21 8.03
C GLN A 47 14.11 3.15 8.70
N ARG A 48 14.12 3.11 10.03
CA ARG A 48 14.90 2.11 10.79
C ARG A 48 14.33 0.71 10.62
N ASP A 49 13.02 0.57 10.67
CA ASP A 49 12.31 -0.70 10.53
C ASP A 49 12.53 -1.32 9.14
N LEU A 50 12.32 -0.54 8.07
CA LEU A 50 12.57 -1.00 6.70
C LEU A 50 14.05 -1.29 6.43
N SER A 51 14.97 -0.54 7.05
CA SER A 51 16.40 -0.82 6.98
C SER A 51 16.77 -2.14 7.65
N GLU A 52 16.20 -2.42 8.83
CA GLU A 52 16.36 -3.71 9.51
C GLU A 52 15.79 -4.86 8.67
N ALA A 53 14.57 -4.71 8.16
CA ALA A 53 13.92 -5.71 7.32
C ALA A 53 14.70 -5.98 6.02
N ASN A 54 15.40 -4.97 5.48
CA ASN A 54 16.21 -5.09 4.27
C ASN A 54 17.62 -5.67 4.47
N LYS A 55 18.07 -5.91 5.70
CA LYS A 55 19.33 -6.61 5.92
C LYS A 55 19.32 -7.96 5.19
N PRO A 56 20.42 -8.38 4.53
CA PRO A 56 20.44 -9.60 3.71
C PRO A 56 19.90 -10.84 4.42
N GLU A 57 20.24 -11.02 5.69
CA GLU A 57 19.79 -12.14 6.53
C GLU A 57 18.29 -12.12 6.85
N ASN A 58 17.68 -10.93 6.91
CA ASN A 58 16.26 -10.75 7.17
C ASN A 58 15.46 -10.90 5.88
N ARG A 59 15.90 -10.25 4.79
CA ARG A 59 15.28 -10.36 3.46
C ARG A 59 15.30 -11.79 2.93
N ALA A 60 16.36 -12.56 3.22
CA ALA A 60 16.46 -13.97 2.84
C ALA A 60 15.41 -14.87 3.54
N LYS A 61 15.00 -14.51 4.76
CA LYS A 61 13.93 -15.19 5.51
C LYS A 61 12.55 -14.65 5.15
N ARG A 62 12.45 -13.34 4.91
CA ARG A 62 11.20 -12.58 4.75
C ARG A 62 11.32 -11.63 3.56
N PRO A 63 11.23 -12.19 2.34
CA PRO A 63 11.42 -11.40 1.13
C PRO A 63 10.27 -10.43 0.85
N TRP A 64 9.07 -10.63 1.40
CA TRP A 64 7.95 -9.74 1.15
C TRP A 64 7.88 -8.62 2.19
N LEU A 65 7.92 -7.35 1.76
CA LEU A 65 7.50 -6.22 2.60
C LEU A 65 6.11 -5.79 2.17
N VAL A 66 5.19 -5.82 3.13
CA VAL A 66 3.81 -5.35 2.94
C VAL A 66 3.57 -4.21 3.92
N LEU A 67 3.35 -3.02 3.38
CA LEU A 67 2.94 -1.87 4.19
C LEU A 67 1.42 -1.73 4.15
N PHE A 68 0.81 -1.33 5.25
CA PHE A 68 -0.60 -0.95 5.29
C PHE A 68 -0.80 0.34 6.08
N GLY A 69 -1.73 1.17 5.57
CA GLY A 69 -2.17 2.41 6.19
C GLY A 69 -3.64 2.67 5.85
N HIS A 70 -4.25 3.69 6.46
CA HIS A 70 -5.67 3.96 6.24
C HIS A 70 -5.90 4.75 4.94
N ARG A 71 -5.44 6.01 4.88
CA ARG A 71 -5.64 6.90 3.72
C ARG A 71 -4.71 6.57 2.54
N PRO A 72 -5.21 6.36 1.31
CA PRO A 72 -4.42 5.89 0.19
C PRO A 72 -3.47 6.94 -0.38
N MET A 73 -2.39 6.50 -1.03
CA MET A 73 -1.56 7.37 -1.89
C MET A 73 -2.16 7.60 -3.29
N TYR A 74 -2.99 6.67 -3.73
CA TYR A 74 -3.57 6.61 -5.07
C TYR A 74 -5.00 6.14 -4.97
N CYS A 75 -5.95 6.92 -5.46
CA CYS A 75 -7.35 6.51 -5.62
C CYS A 75 -8.02 7.29 -6.76
N SER A 76 -9.06 6.69 -7.34
CA SER A 76 -9.79 7.23 -8.49
C SER A 76 -11.28 7.41 -8.25
N ASN A 77 -11.69 7.39 -6.99
CA ASN A 77 -13.06 7.66 -6.54
C ASN A 77 -13.51 9.08 -6.95
N SER A 78 -14.83 9.25 -7.13
CA SER A 78 -15.43 10.50 -7.61
C SER A 78 -15.59 11.58 -6.54
N ASP A 79 -15.80 11.16 -5.30
CA ASP A 79 -16.45 12.00 -4.29
C ASP A 79 -15.56 12.38 -3.10
N ASP A 80 -14.34 11.83 -3.01
CA ASP A 80 -13.43 12.15 -1.91
C ASP A 80 -12.39 13.23 -2.29
N ILE A 81 -12.33 14.28 -1.46
CA ILE A 81 -11.26 15.28 -1.51
C ILE A 81 -9.91 14.63 -1.24
N ASP A 82 -9.84 13.56 -0.47
CA ASP A 82 -8.62 12.85 -0.11
C ASP A 82 -7.96 12.19 -1.34
N CYS A 83 -8.73 11.81 -2.37
CA CYS A 83 -8.19 11.44 -3.68
C CYS A 83 -7.55 12.58 -4.47
N SER A 84 -7.80 13.83 -4.08
CA SER A 84 -7.16 15.01 -4.68
C SER A 84 -5.94 15.50 -3.88
N VAL A 85 -5.74 14.97 -2.66
CA VAL A 85 -4.68 15.39 -1.76
C VAL A 85 -3.64 14.28 -1.57
N GLU A 86 -2.41 14.55 -2.01
CA GLU A 86 -1.34 13.55 -2.06
C GLU A 86 -0.40 13.61 -0.83
N TYR A 87 -0.88 13.95 0.37
CA TYR A 87 0.00 14.16 1.54
C TYR A 87 0.81 12.92 1.93
N THR A 88 0.20 11.73 1.92
CA THR A 88 0.91 10.47 2.16
C THR A 88 2.02 10.26 1.12
N ARG A 89 1.73 10.54 -0.16
CA ARG A 89 2.65 10.30 -1.29
C ARG A 89 3.79 11.33 -1.35
N LYS A 90 3.43 12.60 -1.33
CA LYS A 90 4.32 13.76 -1.54
C LYS A 90 4.84 14.39 -0.25
N GLY A 91 4.43 13.88 0.92
CA GLY A 91 4.85 14.41 2.21
C GLY A 91 4.40 15.85 2.42
N LEU A 92 5.12 16.56 3.29
CA LEU A 92 4.84 17.97 3.54
C LEU A 92 5.39 18.84 2.40
N PRO A 93 4.63 19.85 1.93
CA PRO A 93 5.12 20.79 0.93
C PRO A 93 6.33 21.61 1.42
N LEU A 94 6.57 21.68 2.74
CA LEU A 94 7.79 22.25 3.31
C LEU A 94 8.99 21.32 3.03
N PHE A 95 9.87 21.74 2.11
CA PHE A 95 11.16 21.11 1.78
C PHE A 95 11.12 19.67 1.25
N GLY A 96 9.94 19.10 0.96
CA GLY A 96 9.81 17.71 0.52
C GLY A 96 10.14 16.69 1.61
N ALA A 97 9.86 17.05 2.87
CA ALA A 97 10.07 16.18 4.03
C ALA A 97 8.99 15.08 4.13
N PHE A 98 9.34 13.97 4.77
CA PHE A 98 8.44 12.85 5.10
C PHE A 98 7.75 12.18 3.90
N ARG A 99 8.35 12.21 2.70
CA ARG A 99 7.79 11.58 1.50
C ARG A 99 7.82 10.05 1.61
N LEU A 100 6.65 9.40 1.66
CA LEU A 100 6.58 7.94 1.74
C LEU A 100 6.91 7.27 0.41
N GLU A 101 6.38 7.75 -0.70
CA GLU A 101 6.59 7.11 -2.00
C GLU A 101 8.07 6.83 -2.37
N PRO A 102 9.00 7.81 -2.31
CA PRO A 102 10.41 7.54 -2.56
C PRO A 102 11.03 6.62 -1.51
N LEU A 103 10.58 6.68 -0.25
CA LEU A 103 11.03 5.77 0.81
C LEU A 103 10.64 4.32 0.49
N LEU A 104 9.39 4.08 0.11
CA LEU A 104 8.89 2.74 -0.26
C LEU A 104 9.60 2.22 -1.52
N ARG A 105 9.94 3.11 -2.45
CA ARG A 105 10.76 2.78 -3.62
C ARG A 105 12.15 2.30 -3.20
N ASP A 106 12.83 3.07 -2.35
CA ASP A 106 14.23 2.86 -1.96
C ASP A 106 14.41 1.58 -1.11
N PHE A 107 13.38 1.21 -0.34
CA PHE A 107 13.38 -0.03 0.44
C PHE A 107 12.75 -1.22 -0.29
N GLY A 108 12.30 -1.05 -1.54
CA GLY A 108 11.74 -2.14 -2.34
C GLY A 108 10.48 -2.74 -1.74
N VAL A 109 9.57 -1.91 -1.23
CA VAL A 109 8.27 -2.38 -0.68
C VAL A 109 7.44 -3.00 -1.79
N ASP A 110 6.89 -4.18 -1.55
CA ASP A 110 6.30 -5.00 -2.61
C ASP A 110 4.83 -4.64 -2.85
N VAL A 111 4.06 -4.55 -1.76
CA VAL A 111 2.63 -4.23 -1.80
C VAL A 111 2.30 -3.22 -0.72
N VAL A 112 1.40 -2.30 -1.05
CA VAL A 112 0.88 -1.32 -0.10
C VAL A 112 -0.65 -1.38 -0.07
N ILE A 113 -1.18 -1.67 1.10
CA ILE A 113 -2.62 -1.86 1.33
C ILE A 113 -3.19 -0.62 1.99
N TRP A 114 -4.33 -0.17 1.47
CA TRP A 114 -5.05 1.01 1.93
C TRP A 114 -6.51 0.70 2.24
N ALA A 115 -7.16 1.64 2.90
CA ALA A 115 -8.60 1.68 3.12
C ALA A 115 -9.06 3.13 2.88
N HIS A 116 -9.84 3.70 3.81
CA HIS A 116 -10.42 5.04 3.77
C HIS A 116 -11.49 5.19 2.69
N GLU A 117 -11.14 5.03 1.42
CA GLU A 117 -12.12 4.93 0.34
C GLU A 117 -12.91 3.63 0.50
N HIS A 118 -14.23 3.74 0.58
CA HIS A 118 -15.18 2.62 0.69
C HIS A 118 -15.37 1.92 -0.65
N SER A 119 -14.26 1.48 -1.25
CA SER A 119 -14.21 0.76 -2.52
C SER A 119 -13.09 -0.29 -2.51
N TYR A 120 -13.05 -1.07 -3.58
CA TYR A 120 -11.89 -1.86 -3.96
C TYR A 120 -11.22 -1.27 -5.20
N GLU A 121 -9.92 -1.00 -5.12
CA GLU A 121 -9.13 -0.56 -6.27
C GLU A 121 -7.74 -1.17 -6.24
N ARG A 122 -7.34 -1.82 -7.34
CA ARG A 122 -5.99 -2.34 -7.54
C ARG A 122 -5.30 -1.54 -8.63
N THR A 123 -4.08 -1.10 -8.36
CA THR A 123 -3.25 -0.42 -9.35
C THR A 123 -2.44 -1.42 -10.18
N TRP A 124 -2.01 -1.02 -11.36
CA TRP A 124 -0.77 -1.56 -11.93
C TRP A 124 0.42 -1.21 -11.00
N PRO A 125 1.58 -1.87 -11.08
CA PRO A 125 2.79 -1.40 -10.41
C PRO A 125 3.03 0.08 -10.71
N LEU A 126 3.06 0.92 -9.67
CA LEU A 126 2.86 2.36 -9.82
C LEU A 126 3.88 3.14 -9.00
N TYR A 127 4.48 4.14 -9.64
CA TYR A 127 5.31 5.14 -8.97
C TYR A 127 5.18 6.47 -9.70
N ASP A 128 4.98 7.55 -8.95
CA ASP A 128 4.76 8.90 -9.44
C ASP A 128 3.72 8.98 -10.59
N LEU A 129 2.57 8.33 -10.38
CA LEU A 129 1.47 8.24 -11.36
C LEU A 129 1.83 7.56 -12.70
N LYS A 130 3.01 6.92 -12.79
CA LYS A 130 3.48 6.19 -13.96
C LYS A 130 3.52 4.69 -13.71
N VAL A 131 3.08 3.92 -14.70
CA VAL A 131 3.02 2.46 -14.63
C VAL A 131 4.38 1.84 -14.93
N TYR A 132 4.80 0.90 -14.09
CA TYR A 132 6.08 0.20 -14.11
C TYR A 132 5.89 -1.32 -14.07
N ASN A 133 5.10 -1.83 -15.01
CA ASN A 133 4.85 -3.26 -15.22
C ASN A 133 6.15 -4.05 -15.41
N GLY A 134 6.16 -5.32 -15.01
CA GLY A 134 7.27 -6.24 -15.29
C GLY A 134 7.40 -6.57 -16.78
N SER A 135 6.30 -6.90 -17.45
CA SER A 135 6.17 -6.92 -18.92
C SER A 135 4.75 -6.54 -19.36
N SER A 136 4.55 -6.37 -20.66
CA SER A 136 3.22 -6.12 -21.24
C SER A 136 2.25 -7.28 -21.01
N GLU A 137 2.73 -8.52 -21.11
CA GLU A 137 1.91 -9.73 -20.92
C GLU A 137 1.78 -10.15 -19.45
N ARG A 138 2.78 -9.84 -18.64
CA ARG A 138 2.87 -10.26 -17.23
C ARG A 138 3.23 -9.08 -16.34
N PRO A 139 2.29 -8.14 -16.14
CA PRO A 139 2.57 -6.88 -15.45
C PRO A 139 2.99 -7.05 -13.99
N TYR A 140 2.50 -8.09 -13.32
CA TYR A 140 2.77 -8.41 -11.92
C TYR A 140 3.88 -9.45 -11.68
N VAL A 141 4.62 -9.83 -12.73
CA VAL A 141 5.82 -10.69 -12.60
C VAL A 141 7.06 -9.82 -12.67
N ASN A 142 7.84 -9.78 -11.59
CA ASN A 142 8.92 -8.84 -11.35
C ASN A 142 8.48 -7.38 -11.59
N PRO A 143 7.40 -6.92 -10.90
CA PRO A 143 6.94 -5.54 -11.02
C PRO A 143 8.08 -4.58 -10.66
N ARG A 144 8.20 -3.48 -11.39
CA ARG A 144 9.28 -2.50 -11.20
C ARG A 144 8.90 -1.35 -10.26
N ALA A 145 7.73 -1.41 -9.63
CA ALA A 145 7.27 -0.49 -8.59
C ALA A 145 6.30 -1.23 -7.64
N PRO A 146 5.99 -0.67 -6.45
CA PRO A 146 4.98 -1.24 -5.57
C PRO A 146 3.61 -1.38 -6.23
N VAL A 147 2.84 -2.37 -5.81
CA VAL A 147 1.42 -2.49 -6.15
C VAL A 147 0.58 -1.92 -5.02
N HIS A 148 -0.36 -1.03 -5.35
CA HIS A 148 -1.28 -0.46 -4.37
C HIS A 148 -2.66 -1.13 -4.47
N ILE A 149 -3.23 -1.46 -3.31
CA ILE A 149 -4.55 -2.07 -3.21
C ILE A 149 -5.35 -1.32 -2.15
N ILE A 150 -6.46 -0.70 -2.55
CA ILE A 150 -7.50 -0.21 -1.66
C ILE A 150 -8.47 -1.37 -1.40
N THR A 151 -8.78 -1.63 -0.14
CA THR A 151 -9.77 -2.64 0.30
C THR A 151 -10.61 -2.06 1.45
N GLY A 152 -11.23 -0.90 1.24
CA GLY A 152 -11.96 -0.17 2.28
C GLY A 152 -13.48 -0.43 2.33
N SER A 153 -14.05 -1.17 1.38
CA SER A 153 -15.50 -1.45 1.28
C SER A 153 -15.98 -2.61 2.18
N ALA A 154 -15.58 -2.66 3.45
CA ALA A 154 -15.98 -3.76 4.35
C ALA A 154 -17.40 -3.63 4.97
N GLY A 155 -18.08 -2.48 4.80
CA GLY A 155 -19.43 -2.26 5.36
C GLY A 155 -19.60 -1.00 6.20
N CYS A 156 -18.94 0.11 5.87
CA CYS A 156 -19.13 1.38 6.59
C CYS A 156 -20.60 1.86 6.49
N GLN A 157 -21.06 2.64 7.48
CA GLN A 157 -22.39 3.26 7.49
C GLN A 157 -22.58 4.34 6.42
N GLU A 158 -21.49 4.81 5.82
CA GLU A 158 -21.44 5.90 4.84
C GLU A 158 -21.61 5.39 3.39
N ASP A 159 -22.11 4.16 3.24
CA ASP A 159 -22.21 3.43 1.97
C ASP A 159 -20.85 3.26 1.26
N THR A 160 -20.89 2.82 0.00
CA THR A 160 -19.70 2.60 -0.85
C THR A 160 -19.41 3.79 -1.74
N ASP A 161 -18.15 4.01 -2.06
CA ASP A 161 -17.74 5.14 -2.90
C ASP A 161 -17.82 4.83 -4.40
N GLY A 162 -18.36 5.81 -5.14
CA GLY A 162 -18.38 5.80 -6.59
C GLY A 162 -17.01 6.10 -7.22
N PHE A 163 -16.88 5.79 -8.50
CA PHE A 163 -15.67 6.06 -9.28
C PHE A 163 -15.88 7.10 -10.37
N LYS A 164 -14.80 7.82 -10.70
CA LYS A 164 -14.76 8.66 -11.90
C LYS A 164 -15.07 7.81 -13.15
N PRO A 165 -15.91 8.28 -14.09
CA PRO A 165 -16.35 7.49 -15.24
C PRO A 165 -15.22 6.97 -16.13
N ARG A 166 -14.13 7.74 -16.24
CA ARG A 166 -12.92 7.31 -16.96
C ARG A 166 -11.85 6.92 -15.94
N PRO A 167 -11.48 5.63 -15.86
CA PRO A 167 -10.38 5.22 -15.00
C PRO A 167 -9.06 5.87 -15.49
N PRO A 168 -8.19 6.29 -14.57
CA PRO A 168 -6.83 6.67 -14.93
C PRO A 168 -6.07 5.43 -15.42
N ALA A 169 -5.07 5.63 -16.29
CA ALA A 169 -4.33 4.54 -16.93
C ALA A 169 -3.60 3.61 -15.94
N TRP A 170 -3.34 4.07 -14.72
CA TRP A 170 -2.69 3.29 -13.67
C TRP A 170 -3.66 2.40 -12.87
N SER A 171 -4.97 2.62 -12.98
CA SER A 171 -5.98 1.81 -12.29
C SER A 171 -6.24 0.54 -13.10
N ALA A 172 -5.99 -0.62 -12.48
CA ALA A 172 -6.07 -1.92 -13.16
C ALA A 172 -7.43 -2.59 -12.97
N PHE A 173 -8.01 -2.47 -11.77
CA PHE A 173 -9.34 -3.00 -11.45
C PHE A 173 -10.00 -2.14 -10.37
N ARG A 174 -11.33 -1.98 -10.45
CA ARG A 174 -12.13 -1.19 -9.52
C ARG A 174 -13.49 -1.85 -9.29
N SER A 175 -13.97 -1.85 -8.05
CA SER A 175 -15.36 -2.22 -7.70
C SER A 175 -15.82 -1.35 -6.54
N SER A 176 -17.08 -0.90 -6.63
CA SER A 176 -17.75 -0.15 -5.57
C SER A 176 -18.60 -1.07 -4.69
N ASP A 177 -18.51 -2.39 -4.85
CA ASP A 177 -19.32 -3.34 -4.10
C ASP A 177 -18.70 -3.59 -2.71
N TYR A 178 -19.51 -4.07 -1.78
CA TYR A 178 -19.00 -4.48 -0.47
C TYR A 178 -18.17 -5.76 -0.60
N GLY A 179 -17.06 -5.81 0.12
CA GLY A 179 -16.17 -6.95 0.01
C GLY A 179 -14.98 -6.91 0.95
N TYR A 180 -14.12 -7.91 0.78
CA TYR A 180 -12.86 -8.01 1.51
C TYR A 180 -11.80 -8.71 0.70
N THR A 181 -10.55 -8.30 0.92
CA THR A 181 -9.38 -8.92 0.30
C THR A 181 -8.86 -10.10 1.14
N ARG A 182 -8.57 -11.22 0.47
CA ARG A 182 -7.82 -12.34 1.04
C ARG A 182 -6.38 -12.30 0.53
N PHE A 183 -5.42 -12.28 1.45
CA PHE A 183 -3.99 -12.32 1.14
C PHE A 183 -3.39 -13.67 1.52
N LYS A 184 -2.59 -14.25 0.62
CA LYS A 184 -1.83 -15.47 0.88
C LYS A 184 -0.41 -15.36 0.36
N ALA A 185 0.55 -15.43 1.28
CA ALA A 185 1.95 -15.65 0.93
C ALA A 185 2.20 -17.15 0.74
N TYR A 186 2.46 -17.56 -0.49
CA TYR A 186 2.69 -18.98 -0.81
C TYR A 186 4.12 -19.40 -0.52
N ASN A 187 5.07 -18.55 -0.89
CA ASN A 187 6.50 -18.81 -0.72
C ASN A 187 7.29 -17.49 -0.85
N HIS A 188 8.60 -17.63 -1.01
CA HIS A 188 9.53 -16.52 -1.09
C HIS A 188 9.42 -15.70 -2.39
N THR A 189 8.71 -16.19 -3.40
CA THR A 189 8.61 -15.56 -4.72
C THR A 189 7.18 -15.33 -5.20
N HIS A 190 6.16 -15.89 -4.52
CA HIS A 190 4.75 -15.75 -4.91
C HIS A 190 3.86 -15.32 -3.74
N VAL A 191 3.12 -14.24 -3.93
CA VAL A 191 1.96 -13.86 -3.12
C VAL A 191 0.72 -13.77 -4.01
N TYR A 192 -0.44 -14.01 -3.40
CA TYR A 192 -1.72 -14.00 -4.08
C TYR A 192 -2.73 -13.14 -3.30
N PHE A 193 -3.50 -12.36 -4.05
CA PHE A 193 -4.61 -11.56 -3.54
C PHE A 193 -5.88 -11.93 -4.29
N GLU A 194 -6.99 -12.01 -3.55
CA GLU A 194 -8.35 -12.14 -4.11
C GLU A 194 -9.24 -11.10 -3.45
N GLN A 195 -10.04 -10.39 -4.24
CA GLN A 195 -11.14 -9.59 -3.74
C GLN A 195 -12.42 -10.42 -3.79
N VAL A 196 -13.03 -10.60 -2.62
CA VAL A 196 -14.31 -11.29 -2.46
C VAL A 196 -15.41 -10.26 -2.34
N ASP A 197 -16.40 -10.36 -3.21
CA ASP A 197 -17.60 -9.54 -3.22
C ASP A 197 -18.69 -10.21 -2.39
N VAL A 198 -19.23 -9.47 -1.42
CA VAL A 198 -20.28 -9.96 -0.52
C VAL A 198 -21.68 -9.74 -1.11
N ASP A 199 -21.85 -8.72 -1.96
CA ASP A 199 -23.10 -8.43 -2.65
C ASP A 199 -23.38 -9.48 -3.75
N GLU A 200 -22.34 -10.15 -4.24
CA GLU A 200 -22.40 -11.27 -5.18
C GLU A 200 -22.13 -12.65 -4.53
N ASP A 201 -22.74 -12.91 -3.38
CA ASP A 201 -22.73 -14.23 -2.71
C ASP A 201 -21.32 -14.79 -2.40
N GLY A 202 -20.34 -13.92 -2.18
CA GLY A 202 -18.96 -14.32 -1.90
C GLY A 202 -18.13 -14.67 -3.15
N ARG A 203 -18.54 -14.19 -4.34
CA ARG A 203 -17.78 -14.38 -5.59
C ARG A 203 -16.42 -13.67 -5.52
N VAL A 204 -15.38 -14.31 -6.04
CA VAL A 204 -14.10 -13.63 -6.29
C VAL A 204 -14.25 -12.79 -7.55
N ILE A 205 -14.23 -11.47 -7.40
CA ILE A 205 -14.41 -10.50 -8.50
C ILE A 205 -13.09 -10.03 -9.12
N ASP A 206 -12.00 -10.14 -8.35
CA ASP A 206 -10.66 -9.86 -8.82
C ASP A 206 -9.65 -10.79 -8.14
N SER A 207 -8.59 -11.16 -8.86
CA SER A 207 -7.47 -11.86 -8.26
C SER A 207 -6.15 -11.58 -8.99
N VAL A 208 -5.05 -11.59 -8.25
CA VAL A 208 -3.73 -11.31 -8.80
C VAL A 208 -2.64 -12.12 -8.11
N TRP A 209 -1.76 -12.70 -8.92
CA TRP A 209 -0.47 -13.19 -8.48
C TRP A 209 0.56 -12.07 -8.62
N ILE A 210 1.26 -11.75 -7.53
CA ILE A 210 2.46 -10.92 -7.58
C ILE A 210 3.64 -11.86 -7.39
N VAL A 211 4.49 -11.89 -8.41
CA VAL A 211 5.64 -12.80 -8.47
C VAL A 211 6.91 -11.97 -8.49
N LYS A 212 7.86 -12.25 -7.61
CA LYS A 212 9.18 -11.63 -7.59
C LYS A 212 10.26 -12.69 -7.43
N ASP A 213 11.17 -12.75 -8.39
CA ASP A 213 12.35 -13.62 -8.32
C ASP A 213 13.44 -13.01 -7.43
N LYS A 214 13.46 -11.67 -7.33
CA LYS A 214 14.36 -10.88 -6.49
C LYS A 214 13.62 -9.74 -5.82
N HIS A 215 13.96 -9.51 -4.56
CA HIS A 215 13.38 -8.45 -3.74
C HIS A 215 14.45 -7.40 -3.45
N GLU A 216 14.41 -6.33 -4.23
CA GLU A 216 15.37 -5.23 -4.20
C GLU A 216 14.67 -3.88 -4.34
N ALA A 217 15.43 -2.81 -4.08
CA ALA A 217 14.99 -1.45 -4.33
C ALA A 217 14.61 -1.25 -5.80
N TYR A 218 13.65 -0.38 -6.07
CA TYR A 218 13.26 -0.11 -7.45
C TYR A 218 14.16 0.95 -8.08
N HIS A 219 14.62 0.65 -9.30
CA HIS A 219 15.40 1.57 -10.12
C HIS A 219 14.62 1.92 -11.40
N PHE A 220 14.39 3.21 -11.58
CA PHE A 220 13.74 3.75 -12.78
C PHE A 220 14.84 4.33 -13.67
N ASP A 221 14.94 3.81 -14.89
CA ASP A 221 15.85 4.37 -15.88
C ASP A 221 15.38 5.80 -16.20
N SER A 222 16.32 6.75 -16.12
CA SER A 222 16.13 8.17 -16.43
C SER A 222 15.99 8.41 -17.92
#